data_AF-A0A7V5S7Z9-F1
#
_entry.id   AF-A0A7V5S7Z9-F1
#
_cell.length_a   1.000
_cell.length_b   1.000
_cell.length_c   1.000
_cell.angle_alpha   90.00
_cell.angle_beta   90.00
_cell.angle_gamma   90.00
#
_symmetry.space_group_name_H-M   'P 1'
#
loop_
_entity.id
_entity.type
_entity.pdbx_description
1 polymer ?
#
loop_
_entity_poly.entity_id
_entity_poly.type
_entity_poly.pdbx_seq_one_letter_code
_entity_poly.pdbx_strand_id
1 'polypeptide(L)' 'MANQRDLVLETLSNPELIQQGDVDTLLAIRFYERSPLMRKYLVVVYKEINRTDGFVLTAYFTSSPSRRRRTIWKRSRS' A
#
# COMPACT_ATOMS: atom_id res chain seq x y z
N MET A 1 3.00 0.74 20.54
CA MET A 1 2.41 1.67 19.55
C MET A 1 3.22 1.56 18.27
N ALA A 2 2.69 0.99 17.18
CA ALA A 2 3.42 0.99 15.91
C ALA A 2 3.47 2.42 15.36
N ASN A 3 4.68 2.92 15.07
CA ASN A 3 4.87 4.24 14.48
C ASN A 3 4.21 4.26 13.08
N GLN A 4 3.60 5.37 12.70
CA GLN A 4 2.99 5.50 11.37
C GLN A 4 4.01 5.26 10.26
N ARG A 5 5.26 5.68 10.47
CA ARG A 5 6.38 5.43 9.56
C ARG A 5 6.64 3.93 9.37
N ASP A 6 6.60 3.15 10.45
CA ASP A 6 6.88 1.71 10.40
C ASP A 6 5.83 0.97 9.56
N LEU A 7 4.55 1.36 9.68
CA LEU A 7 3.47 0.77 8.86
C LEU A 7 3.62 1.11 7.38
N VAL A 8 4.06 2.33 7.06
CA VAL A 8 4.35 2.70 5.67
C VAL A 8 5.47 1.84 5.11
N LEU A 9 6.58 1.69 5.86
CA LEU A 9 7.70 0.84 5.45
C LEU A 9 7.30 -0.62 5.32
N GLU A 10 6.56 -1.17 6.28
CA GLU A 10 6.06 -2.54 6.22
C GLU A 10 5.12 -2.77 5.04
N THR A 11 4.26 -1.80 4.71
CA THR A 11 3.37 -1.89 3.53
C THR A 11 4.16 -1.91 2.23
N LEU A 12 5.23 -1.12 2.12
CA LEU A 12 6.11 -1.10 0.94
C LEU A 12 6.94 -2.38 0.83
N SER A 13 7.48 -2.89 1.93
CA SER A 13 8.28 -4.12 1.93
C SER A 13 7.43 -5.38 1.77
N ASN A 14 6.20 -5.36 2.30
CA ASN A 14 5.33 -6.53 2.34
C ASN A 14 3.89 -6.24 1.86
N PRO A 15 3.69 -5.73 0.63
CA PRO A 15 2.35 -5.48 0.10
C PRO A 15 1.59 -6.79 -0.09
N GLU A 16 0.28 -6.75 0.08
CA GLU A 16 -0.62 -7.82 -0.34
C GLU A 16 -1.13 -7.61 -1.76
N LEU A 17 -1.17 -6.34 -2.19
CA LEU A 17 -1.67 -5.91 -3.49
C LEU A 17 -0.88 -4.69 -3.95
N ILE A 18 -0.59 -4.61 -5.26
CA ILE A 18 -0.10 -3.39 -5.91
C ILE A 18 -1.09 -3.01 -7.00
N GLN A 19 -1.57 -1.77 -6.95
CA GLN A 19 -2.42 -1.18 -7.98
C GLN A 19 -1.68 -0.08 -8.75
N GLN A 20 -2.06 0.11 -10.00
CA GLN A 20 -1.59 1.24 -10.80
C GLN A 20 -2.19 2.54 -10.28
N GLY A 21 -1.31 3.50 -9.99
CA GLY A 21 -1.66 4.87 -9.66
C GLY A 21 -1.75 5.76 -10.89
N ASP A 22 -1.87 7.06 -10.65
CA ASP A 22 -1.89 8.08 -11.71
C ASP A 22 -0.45 8.56 -11.98
N VAL A 23 -0.12 8.94 -13.22
CA VAL A 23 1.19 9.54 -13.59
C VAL A 23 2.41 8.75 -13.06
N ASP A 24 2.51 7.49 -13.48
CA ASP A 24 3.59 6.54 -13.12
C ASP A 24 3.73 6.23 -11.61
N THR A 25 2.70 6.51 -10.80
CA THR A 25 2.70 6.10 -9.40
C THR A 25 2.18 4.67 -9.24
N LEU A 26 2.57 4.06 -8.11
CA LEU A 26 2.12 2.76 -7.66
C LEU A 26 1.44 2.89 -6.30
N LEU A 27 0.47 2.02 -6.04
CA LEU A 27 -0.23 1.93 -4.76
C LEU A 27 0.10 0.58 -4.14
N ALA A 28 0.99 0.57 -3.15
CA ALA A 28 1.22 -0.59 -2.30
C ALA A 28 0.13 -0.65 -1.22
N ILE A 29 -0.50 -1.81 -1.07
CA ILE A 29 -1.66 -1.97 -0.19
C ILE A 29 -1.46 -3.19 0.70
N ARG A 30 -1.66 -2.99 2.01
CA ARG A 30 -1.59 -4.04 3.03
C ARG A 30 -2.75 -3.91 4.00
N PHE A 31 -3.34 -5.04 4.35
CA PHE A 31 -4.37 -5.10 5.37
C PHE A 31 -3.77 -5.03 6.79
N TYR A 32 -4.35 -4.20 7.65
CA TYR A 32 -4.00 -4.10 9.06
C TYR A 32 -5.22 -4.32 9.95
N GLU A 33 -5.15 -5.35 10.78
CA GLU A 33 -6.16 -5.65 11.79
C GLU A 33 -5.88 -4.81 13.04
N ARG A 34 -6.24 -3.51 12.98
CA ARG A 34 -5.98 -2.57 14.09
C ARG A 34 -7.05 -2.61 15.19
N SER A 35 -8.22 -3.24 14.98
CA SER A 35 -9.27 -3.46 15.98
C SER A 35 -10.37 -4.39 15.44
N PRO A 36 -11.07 -5.17 16.28
CA PRO A 36 -12.23 -5.99 15.88
C PRO A 36 -13.32 -5.21 15.11
N LEU A 37 -13.43 -3.91 15.37
CA LEU A 37 -14.48 -3.06 14.82
C LEU A 37 -14.10 -2.36 13.51
N MET A 38 -12.83 -2.35 13.11
CA MET A 38 -12.42 -1.57 11.94
C MET A 38 -11.21 -2.18 11.23
N ARG A 39 -11.51 -3.04 10.27
CA ARG A 39 -10.59 -3.56 9.25
C ARG A 39 -10.11 -2.40 8.37
N LYS A 40 -8.82 -2.04 8.40
CA LYS A 40 -8.27 -0.94 7.59
C LYS A 40 -7.13 -1.42 6.69
N TYR A 41 -7.25 -1.13 5.40
CA TYR A 41 -6.14 -1.22 4.46
C TYR A 41 -5.32 0.06 4.57
N LEU A 42 -4.00 -0.06 4.66
CA LEU A 42 -3.10 1.06 4.43
C LEU A 42 -2.73 1.07 2.96
N VAL A 43 -2.97 2.20 2.30
CA VAL A 43 -2.55 2.47 0.92
C VAL A 43 -1.38 3.43 0.99
N VAL A 44 -0.26 3.05 0.39
CA VAL A 44 0.92 3.89 0.22
C VAL A 44 1.09 4.20 -1.26
N VAL A 45 0.95 5.47 -1.63
CA VAL A 45 1.18 5.96 -2.99
C VAL A 45 2.64 6.36 -3.11
N TYR A 46 3.36 5.75 -4.04
CA TYR A 46 4.79 5.98 -4.21
C TYR A 46 5.18 5.99 -5.69
N LYS A 47 6.34 6.55 -5.98
CA LYS A 47 6.97 6.52 -7.30
C LYS A 47 8.37 5.96 -7.18
N GLU A 48 8.70 5.01 -8.04
CA GLU A 48 10.06 4.50 -8.20
C GLU A 48 10.79 5.39 -9.22
N ILE A 49 11.92 5.97 -8.83
CA ILE A 49 12.78 6.74 -9.75
C ILE A 49 13.70 5.79 -10.51
N ASN A 50 14.20 4.78 -9.80
CA ASN A 50 15.00 3.68 -10.34
C ASN A 50 14.87 2.46 -9.41
N ARG A 51 15.68 1.43 -9.62
CA ARG A 51 15.62 0.18 -8.85
C ARG A 51 15.96 0.31 -7.36
N THR A 52 16.64 1.38 -6.96
CA THR A 52 17.16 1.60 -5.60
C THR A 52 16.65 2.87 -4.94
N ASP A 53 15.89 3.69 -5.66
CA ASP A 53 15.45 5.00 -5.21
C ASP A 53 14.02 5.30 -5.64
N GLY A 54 13.33 6.09 -4.82
CA GLY A 54 11.93 6.42 -4.95
C GLY A 54 11.44 7.23 -3.78
N PHE A 55 10.20 7.67 -3.85
CA PHE A 55 9.60 8.48 -2.79
C PHE A 55 8.13 8.15 -2.60
N VAL A 56 7.68 8.32 -1.36
CA VAL A 56 6.26 8.23 -0.99
C VAL A 56 5.64 9.60 -1.19
N LEU A 57 4.54 9.66 -1.95
CA LEU A 57 3.74 10.88 -2.08
C LEU A 57 2.82 11.04 -0.87
N THR A 58 2.06 9.98 -0.56
CA THR A 58 1.07 10.00 0.53
C THR A 58 0.75 8.58 1.00
N ALA A 59 0.26 8.47 2.23
CA ALA A 59 -0.26 7.24 2.77
C ALA A 59 -1.55 7.50 3.55
N TYR A 60 -2.56 6.65 3.37
CA TYR A 60 -3.85 6.80 4.02
C TYR A 60 -4.51 5.45 4.27
N PHE A 61 -5.36 5.41 5.30
CA PHE A 61 -6.18 4.24 5.57
C PHE A 61 -7.52 4.31 4.81
N THR A 62 -7.98 3.16 4.33
CA THR A 62 -9.28 2.97 3.69
C THR A 62 -9.93 1.66 4.16
N SER A 63 -11.25 1.56 4.10
CA SER A 63 -11.98 0.31 4.39
C SER A 63 -11.82 -0.73 3.28
N SER A 64 -11.49 -0.32 2.06
CA SER A 64 -11.26 -1.22 0.93
C SER A 64 -10.33 -0.62 -0.13
N PRO A 65 -9.56 -1.45 -0.85
CA PRO A 65 -8.79 -1.01 -2.01
C PRO A 65 -9.71 -0.47 -3.11
N SER A 66 -9.15 0.34 -4.01
CA SER A 66 -9.94 0.89 -5.13
C SER A 66 -10.41 -0.23 -6.06
N ARG A 67 -11.70 -0.30 -6.35
CA ARG A 67 -12.26 -1.24 -7.33
C ARG A 67 -12.05 -0.81 -8.78
N ARG A 68 -11.71 0.47 -9.01
CA ARG A 68 -11.56 1.05 -10.35
C ARG A 68 -10.12 0.99 -10.87
N ARG A 69 -9.14 0.93 -9.97
CA ARG A 69 -7.72 0.88 -10.33
C ARG A 69 -7.32 -0.55 -10.73
N ARG A 70 -6.53 -0.67 -11.79
CA ARG A 70 -5.98 -1.95 -12.24
C ARG A 70 -5.02 -2.50 -11.19
N THR A 71 -5.23 -3.74 -10.77
CA THR A 71 -4.24 -4.51 -10.01
C THR A 71 -3.16 -5.00 -10.97
N ILE A 72 -1.91 -4.64 -10.69
CA ILE A 72 -0.76 -5.08 -11.50
C ILE A 72 -0.03 -6.25 -10.84
N TRP A 73 -0.16 -6.40 -9.52
CA TRP A 73 0.40 -7.52 -8.79
C TRP A 73 -0.44 -7.82 -7.54
N LYS A 74 -0.55 -9.10 -7.20
CA LYS A 74 -1.20 -9.57 -5.98
C LYS A 74 -0.37 -10.69 -5.37
N ARG A 75 -0.15 -10.64 -4.06
CA ARG A 75 0.56 -11.69 -3.33
C ARG A 75 -0.19 -13.01 -3.47
N SER A 76 0.46 -14.03 -4.03
CA SER A 76 -0.06 -15.39 -3.98
C SER A 76 0.08 -15.92 -2.55
N ARG A 77 -0.98 -16.53 -2.01
CA ARG A 77 -0.91 -17.29 -0.77
C ARG A 77 -0.69 -18.75 -1.18
N SER A 78 0.57 -19.19 -1.16
CA SER A 78 0.95 -20.60 -1.16
C SER A 78 0.91 -21.16 0.25
#